data_AF-A0A966J4M2-F1
#
_entry.id   AF-A0A966J4M2-F1
#
_cell.length_a   1.000
_cell.length_b   1.000
_cell.length_c   1.000
_cell.angle_alpha   90.00
_cell.angle_beta   90.00
_cell.angle_gamma   90.00
#
_symmetry.space_group_name_H-M   'P 1'
#
loop_
_entity.id
_entity.type
_entity.pdbx_description
1 polymer ?
#
loop_
_entity_poly.entity_id
_entity_poly.type
_entity_poly.pdbx_seq_one_letter_code
_entity_poly.pdbx_strand_id
1 'polypeptide(L)' 'MAESPQRITLRRATHHDIAPLNALIDASVRRLAPGFYDAQQIESSLRHMFGVDSRLVDDGTYFVIEVNDVRAA' A
#
# COMPACT_ATOMS: atom_id res chain seq x y z
N MET A 1 3.95 -26.97 -11.21
CA MET A 1 4.38 -25.71 -11.85
C MET A 1 5.38 -25.07 -10.93
N ALA A 2 6.64 -24.90 -11.33
CA ALA A 2 7.63 -24.20 -10.51
C ALA A 2 7.44 -22.70 -10.73
N GLU A 3 7.14 -21.94 -9.67
CA GLU A 3 7.13 -20.47 -9.74
C GLU A 3 8.54 -19.97 -10.04
N SER A 4 8.64 -19.04 -10.98
CA SER A 4 9.92 -18.36 -11.27
C SER A 4 10.30 -17.48 -10.08
N PRO A 5 11.60 -17.35 -9.73
CA PRO A 5 12.01 -16.57 -8.58
C PRO A 5 11.64 -15.09 -8.80
N GLN A 6 10.88 -14.53 -7.86
CA GLN A 6 10.55 -13.11 -7.85
C GLN A 6 11.72 -12.30 -7.29
N ARG A 7 12.14 -11.25 -7.99
CA ARG A 7 13.10 -10.28 -7.45
C ARG A 7 12.36 -9.36 -6.51
N ILE A 8 12.69 -9.42 -5.22
CA ILE A 8 12.12 -8.56 -4.18
C ILE A 8 13.17 -7.55 -3.74
N THR A 9 12.84 -6.26 -3.80
CA THR A 9 13.72 -5.16 -3.39
C THR A 9 13.05 -4.32 -2.32
N LEU A 10 13.76 -4.04 -1.23
CA LEU A 10 13.33 -3.13 -0.16
C LEU A 10 14.08 -1.80 -0.29
N ARG A 11 13.36 -0.68 -0.30
CA ARG A 11 13.95 0.67 -0.30
C ARG A 11 13.12 1.66 0.50
N ARG A 12 13.71 2.81 0.85
CA ARG A 12 12.95 3.94 1.42
C ARG A 12 11.96 4.46 0.36
N ALA A 13 10.77 4.85 0.82
CA ALA A 13 9.78 5.47 -0.01
C ALA A 13 10.21 6.88 -0.43
N THR A 14 9.70 7.33 -1.56
CA THR A 14 9.81 8.69 -2.06
C THR A 14 8.40 9.25 -2.28
N HIS A 15 8.27 10.56 -2.47
CA HIS A 15 6.97 11.17 -2.78
C HIS A 15 6.30 10.58 -4.03
N HIS A 16 7.07 10.05 -4.97
CA HIS A 16 6.55 9.39 -6.18
C HIS A 16 5.85 8.05 -5.88
N ASP A 17 5.99 7.53 -4.67
CA ASP A 17 5.38 6.29 -4.24
C ASP A 17 4.01 6.51 -3.56
N ILE A 18 3.69 7.73 -3.13
CA ILE A 18 2.47 8.02 -2.34
C ILE A 18 1.20 7.67 -3.11
N ALA A 19 1.06 8.15 -4.35
CA ALA A 19 -0.11 7.88 -5.16
C ALA A 19 -0.32 6.36 -5.44
N PRO A 20 0.69 5.60 -5.92
CA PRO A 20 0.51 4.16 -6.13
C PRO A 20 0.29 3.39 -4.82
N LEU A 21 0.93 3.77 -3.72
CA LEU A 21 0.69 3.13 -2.42
C LEU A 21 -0.72 3.38 -1.88
N ASN A 22 -1.27 4.59 -2.07
CA ASN A 22 -2.66 4.87 -1.69
C ASN A 22 -3.65 4.02 -2.49
N ALA A 23 -3.39 3.79 -3.79
CA ALA A 23 -4.20 2.88 -4.60
C ALA A 23 -4.13 1.44 -4.10
N LEU A 24 -2.92 0.96 -3.76
CA LEU A 24 -2.72 -0.37 -3.17
C LEU A 24 -3.46 -0.52 -1.82
N ILE A 25 -3.39 0.51 -0.97
CA ILE A 25 -4.09 0.55 0.32
C ILE A 25 -5.61 0.50 0.09
N ASP A 26 -6.15 1.27 -0.86
CA ASP A 26 -7.58 1.25 -1.19
C ASP A 26 -8.01 -0.16 -1.63
N ALA A 27 -7.29 -0.77 -2.57
CA ALA A 27 -7.55 -2.12 -3.04
C ALA A 27 -7.50 -3.15 -1.89
N SER A 28 -6.49 -3.06 -1.02
CA SER A 28 -6.30 -3.96 0.13
C SER A 28 -7.47 -3.88 1.10
N VAL A 29 -7.84 -2.68 1.55
CA VAL A 29 -8.93 -2.48 2.50
C VAL A 29 -10.24 -2.99 1.90
N ARG A 30 -10.56 -2.63 0.65
CA ARG A 30 -11.81 -3.09 -0.01
C ARG A 30 -11.87 -4.62 -0.13
N ARG A 31 -10.72 -5.28 -0.33
CA ARG A 31 -10.64 -6.73 -0.52
C ARG A 31 -10.65 -7.50 0.80
N LEU A 32 -9.97 -6.99 1.83
CA LEU A 32 -9.64 -7.74 3.05
C LEU A 32 -10.44 -7.31 4.29
N ALA A 33 -10.94 -6.08 4.34
CA ALA A 33 -11.75 -5.59 5.45
C ALA A 33 -13.18 -6.19 5.55
N PRO A 34 -13.83 -6.66 4.47
CA PRO A 34 -15.15 -7.29 4.59
C PRO A 34 -15.14 -8.46 5.57
N GLY A 35 -16.11 -8.48 6.49
CA GLY A 35 -16.19 -9.44 7.60
C GLY A 35 -15.72 -8.87 8.95
N PHE A 36 -14.95 -7.78 8.93
CA PHE A 36 -14.58 -7.00 10.12
C PHE A 36 -15.24 -5.63 10.17
N TYR A 37 -15.46 -5.04 8.99
CA TYR A 37 -16.09 -3.74 8.83
C TYR A 37 -17.29 -3.84 7.88
N ASP A 38 -18.31 -3.04 8.14
CA ASP A 38 -19.38 -2.79 7.17
C ASP A 38 -18.91 -1.83 6.07
N ALA A 39 -19.73 -1.67 5.03
CA ALA A 39 -19.40 -0.82 3.89
C ALA A 39 -19.20 0.66 4.28
N GLN A 40 -19.97 1.18 5.24
CA GLN A 40 -19.85 2.56 5.68
C GLN A 40 -18.53 2.78 6.44
N GLN A 41 -18.15 1.82 7.28
CA GLN A 41 -16.89 1.82 8.01
C GLN A 41 -15.69 1.72 7.07
N ILE A 42 -15.76 0.87 6.03
CA ILE A 42 -14.71 0.79 4.99
C ILE A 42 -14.52 2.15 4.32
N GLU A 43 -15.63 2.73 3.84
CA GLU A 43 -15.61 4.03 3.14
C GLU A 43 -15.11 5.17 4.03
N SER A 44 -15.53 5.20 5.30
CA SER A 44 -15.05 6.17 6.28
C SER A 44 -13.57 6.00 6.58
N SER A 45 -13.11 4.75 6.75
CA SER A 45 -11.71 4.46 7.05
C SER A 45 -10.80 4.84 5.89
N LEU A 46 -11.20 4.57 4.65
CA LEU A 46 -10.47 4.97 3.45
C LEU A 46 -10.36 6.49 3.28
N ARG A 47 -11.37 7.24 3.74
CA ARG A 47 -11.33 8.71 3.67
C ARG A 47 -10.52 9.38 4.79
N HIS A 48 -10.50 8.78 5.98
CA HIS A 48 -10.04 9.50 7.18
C HIS A 48 -8.87 8.83 7.91
N MET A 49 -8.62 7.54 7.71
CA MET A 49 -7.64 6.79 8.49
C MET A 49 -6.55 6.14 7.63
N PHE A 50 -6.93 5.57 6.49
CA PHE A 50 -6.01 4.86 5.62
C PHE A 50 -5.39 5.79 4.58
N GLY A 51 -4.10 5.55 4.32
CA GLY A 51 -3.30 6.30 3.37
C GLY A 51 -1.85 6.37 3.84
N VAL A 52 -0.97 6.82 2.95
CA VAL A 52 0.43 7.08 3.29
C VAL A 52 0.52 8.39 4.07
N ASP A 53 1.10 8.33 5.28
CA ASP A 53 1.50 9.53 6.01
C ASP A 53 2.78 10.10 5.37
N SER A 54 2.64 11.23 4.65
CA SER A 54 3.76 11.85 3.93
C SER A 54 4.91 12.26 4.85
N ARG A 55 4.65 12.50 6.14
CA ARG A 55 5.72 12.85 7.10
C ARG A 55 6.67 11.69 7.35
N LEU A 56 6.18 10.45 7.30
CA LEU A 56 7.02 9.25 7.38
C LEU A 56 7.84 9.04 6.09
N VAL A 57 7.35 9.55 4.97
CA VAL A 57 8.12 9.59 3.73
C VAL A 57 9.21 10.67 3.82
N ASP A 58 8.87 11.83 4.37
CA ASP A 58 9.80 12.96 4.56
C ASP A 58 10.93 12.65 5.53
N ASP A 59 10.64 12.01 6.67
CA ASP A 59 11.66 11.56 7.62
C ASP A 59 12.36 10.26 7.15
N GLY A 60 11.83 9.65 6.08
CA GLY A 60 12.28 8.43 5.43
C GLY A 60 12.25 7.20 6.34
N THR A 61 11.27 7.12 7.23
CA THR A 61 10.94 5.91 7.99
C THR A 61 9.89 5.04 7.30
N TYR A 62 9.34 5.49 6.16
CA TYR A 62 8.47 4.70 5.29
C TYR A 62 9.29 3.91 4.26
N PHE A 63 8.98 2.62 4.11
CA PHE A 63 9.66 1.71 3.19
C PHE A 63 8.68 1.08 2.20
N VAL A 64 9.18 0.77 1.00
CA VAL A 64 8.43 0.06 -0.05
C VAL A 64 9.15 -1.21 -0.45
N ILE A 65 8.34 -2.21 -0.82
CA ILE A 65 8.81 -3.43 -1.45
C ILE A 65 8.37 -3.40 -2.91
N GLU A 66 9.33 -3.59 -3.81
CA GLU A 66 9.08 -3.75 -5.24
C GLU A 66 9.32 -5.21 -5.63
N VAL A 67 8.43 -5.75 -6.47
CA VAL A 67 8.50 -7.13 -6.95
C VAL A 67 8.68 -7.10 -8.46
N ASN A 68 9.79 -7.66 -8.96
CA ASN A 68 10.17 -7.62 -10.38
C ASN A 68 10.18 -6.20 -10.97
N ASP A 69 10.63 -5.21 -10.18
CA ASP A 69 10.64 -3.79 -10.53
C ASP A 69 9.25 -3.19 -10.81
N VAL A 70 8.19 -3.94 -10.49
CA VAL A 70 6.80 -3.50 -10.51
C VAL A 70 6.39 -3.13 -9.09
N ARG A 71 5.87 -1.91 -8.93
CA ARG A 71 5.18 -1.50 -7.72
C ARG A 71 3.84 -2.24 -7.72
N ALA A 72 3.61 -3.10 -6.73
CA ALA A 72 2.31 -3.71 -6.56
C ALA A 72 1.28 -2.57 -6.40
N ALA A 73 0.35 -2.47 -7.34
CA ALA A 73 -0.83 -1.65 -7.26
C ALA A 73 -2.03 -2.55 -6.92
#